data_AF-A0A3S0KBS2-F1
#
_entry.id   AF-A0A3S0KBS2-F1
#
_cell.length_a   1.000
_cell.length_b   1.000
_cell.length_c   1.000
_cell.angle_alpha   90.00
_cell.angle_beta   90.00
_cell.angle_gamma   90.00
#
_symmetry.space_group_name_H-M   'P 1'
#
loop_
_entity.id
_entity.type
_entity.pdbx_description
1 polymer ?
#
loop_
_entity_poly.entity_id
_entity_poly.type
_entity_poly.pdbx_seq_one_letter_code
_entity_poly.pdbx_strand_id
1 'polypeptide(L)'
;MRLLTIFVMLVFLQIASGCSDKLNEIKEAALEIDATAEKAAKAISLDAHTIRAVELDHNNKTFTINDLFITILRDVQWEYDEIDTIQSLKVNGKWQESLFEGYINSDIQKSGLDENGNVTIELEFINGQINPESTSFSMTLNNKTIVEENGEKAYIYLLDYYTSL
;
A
#
# COMPACT_ATOMS: atom_id res chain seq x y z
N MET A 1 75.94 -0.11 1.74
CA MET A 1 74.56 -0.63 1.91
C MET A 1 73.71 0.34 2.73
N ARG A 2 73.67 1.64 2.35
CA ARG A 2 72.89 2.71 2.98
C ARG A 2 71.94 3.41 2.00
N LEU A 3 71.80 2.86 0.79
CA LEU A 3 70.97 3.40 -0.29
C LEU A 3 69.64 2.64 -0.46
N LEU A 4 69.47 1.48 0.20
CA LEU A 4 68.28 0.63 0.07
C LEU A 4 67.18 1.00 1.09
N THR A 5 67.52 1.73 2.15
CA THR A 5 66.58 2.11 3.21
C THR A 5 65.77 3.38 2.91
N ILE A 6 66.13 4.14 1.87
CA ILE A 6 65.41 5.37 1.49
C ILE A 6 64.25 5.06 0.50
N PHE A 7 64.32 3.95 -0.24
CA PHE A 7 63.30 3.63 -1.24
C PHE A 7 62.07 2.91 -0.67
N VAL A 8 62.19 2.24 0.48
CA VAL A 8 61.07 1.56 1.16
C VAL A 8 60.18 2.54 1.93
N MET A 9 60.68 3.74 2.25
CA MET A 9 59.93 4.78 2.98
C MET A 9 59.12 5.72 2.08
N LEU A 10 59.11 5.49 0.76
CA LEU A 10 58.40 6.35 -0.21
C LEU A 10 57.19 5.69 -0.87
N VAL A 11 56.85 4.46 -0.48
CA VAL A 11 55.67 3.71 -0.99
C VAL A 11 54.52 3.63 0.04
N PHE A 12 54.69 4.19 1.23
CA PHE A 12 53.66 4.20 2.29
C PHE A 12 52.90 5.52 2.47
N LEU A 13 53.11 6.50 1.58
CA LEU A 13 52.47 7.83 1.65
C LEU A 13 51.32 8.04 0.66
N GLN A 14 50.79 6.97 0.05
CA GLN A 14 49.67 7.04 -0.91
C GLN A 14 48.33 6.51 -0.36
N ILE A 15 48.21 6.25 0.95
CA ILE A 15 46.95 5.73 1.56
C ILE A 15 46.31 6.73 2.53
N ALA A 16 46.69 8.01 2.48
CA ALA A 16 46.20 9.04 3.40
C ALA A 16 45.47 10.21 2.71
N SER A 17 44.82 9.96 1.57
CA SER A 17 43.87 10.90 0.96
C SER A 17 42.82 10.12 0.17
N GLY A 18 41.71 9.79 0.82
CA GLY A 18 40.59 9.09 0.15
C GLY A 18 39.67 8.27 1.05
N CYS A 19 39.47 8.68 2.31
CA CYS A 19 38.45 8.10 3.19
C CYS A 19 37.84 9.23 4.04
N SER A 20 37.04 10.11 3.43
CA SER A 20 36.10 10.94 4.21
C SER A 20 34.69 11.01 3.63
N ASP A 21 34.43 10.48 2.43
CA ASP A 21 33.10 10.59 1.80
C ASP A 21 32.28 9.30 1.80
N LYS A 22 32.71 8.24 2.50
CA LYS A 22 31.96 6.97 2.58
C LYS A 22 31.56 6.51 3.99
N LEU A 23 31.65 7.40 4.98
CA LEU A 23 31.17 7.12 6.35
C LEU A 23 29.84 7.80 6.71
N ASN A 24 29.35 8.72 5.89
CA ASN A 24 28.00 9.29 6.05
C ASN A 24 26.91 8.51 5.29
N GLU A 25 27.23 7.84 4.18
CA GLU A 25 26.21 7.08 3.41
C GLU A 25 25.84 5.72 4.03
N ILE A 26 26.65 5.16 4.94
CA ILE A 26 26.34 3.87 5.58
C ILE A 26 25.46 4.05 6.84
N LYS A 27 25.32 5.29 7.35
CA LYS A 27 24.48 5.57 8.51
C LYS A 27 23.01 5.85 8.14
N GLU A 28 22.72 6.24 6.90
CA GLU A 28 21.35 6.42 6.44
C GLU A 28 20.72 5.13 5.90
N ALA A 29 21.49 4.21 5.31
CA ALA A 29 20.95 2.94 4.82
C ALA A 29 20.71 1.87 5.92
N ALA A 30 21.29 2.04 7.11
CA ALA A 30 21.13 1.09 8.22
C ALA A 30 19.94 1.43 9.16
N LEU A 31 19.42 2.66 9.10
CA LEU A 31 18.30 3.09 9.95
C LEU A 31 16.92 2.88 9.31
N GLU A 32 16.82 2.78 7.98
CA GLU A 32 15.56 2.48 7.29
C GLU A 32 15.14 1.01 7.37
N ILE A 33 16.11 0.09 7.52
CA ILE A 33 15.81 -1.35 7.59
C ILE A 33 15.31 -1.76 8.98
N ASP A 34 15.85 -1.20 10.06
CA ASP A 34 15.40 -1.52 11.43
C ASP A 34 14.00 -0.96 11.72
N ALA A 35 13.67 0.24 11.24
CA ALA A 35 12.33 0.81 11.40
C ALA A 35 11.25 0.03 10.61
N THR A 36 11.61 -0.60 9.50
CA THR A 36 10.68 -1.38 8.67
C THR A 36 10.51 -2.80 9.21
N ALA A 37 11.58 -3.40 9.76
CA ALA A 37 11.55 -4.73 10.35
C ALA A 37 10.92 -4.77 11.76
N GLU A 38 11.13 -3.75 12.59
CA GLU A 38 10.54 -3.68 13.94
C GLU A 38 9.04 -3.31 13.90
N LYS A 39 8.59 -2.63 12.83
CA LYS A 39 7.16 -2.37 12.52
C LYS A 39 6.41 -3.63 12.07
N ALA A 40 7.11 -4.69 11.63
CA ALA A 40 6.53 -5.98 11.24
C ALA A 40 6.31 -6.96 12.42
N ALA A 41 6.82 -6.66 13.63
CA ALA A 41 6.83 -7.61 14.76
C ALA A 41 5.76 -7.37 15.83
N LYS A 42 4.87 -6.38 15.67
CA LYS A 42 3.78 -6.14 16.62
C LYS A 42 2.45 -6.54 15.99
N ALA A 43 2.01 -7.77 16.29
CA ALA A 43 0.62 -8.18 16.14
C ALA A 43 -0.25 -7.35 17.10
N ILE A 44 -0.64 -6.16 16.64
CA ILE A 44 -1.59 -5.29 17.30
C ILE A 44 -2.95 -5.64 16.68
N SER A 45 -3.93 -6.00 17.53
CA SER A 45 -5.34 -5.89 17.18
C SER A 45 -5.58 -4.43 16.80
N LEU A 46 -5.64 -4.13 15.49
CA LEU A 46 -5.84 -2.78 15.00
C LEU A 46 -7.33 -2.48 15.17
N ASP A 47 -7.66 -1.53 16.04
CA ASP A 47 -9.05 -1.06 16.10
C ASP A 47 -9.46 -0.40 14.78
N ALA A 48 -10.77 -0.27 14.59
CA ALA A 48 -11.38 0.32 13.38
C ALA A 48 -10.80 1.68 12.98
N HIS A 49 -10.41 2.50 13.96
CA HIS A 49 -9.84 3.82 13.71
C HIS A 49 -8.40 3.69 13.21
N THR A 50 -7.63 2.77 13.81
CA THR A 50 -6.24 2.52 13.45
C THR A 50 -6.12 1.93 12.05
N ILE A 51 -7.00 1.00 11.65
CA ILE A 51 -7.01 0.45 10.28
C ILE A 51 -7.22 1.56 9.24
N ARG A 52 -8.17 2.48 9.49
CA ARG A 52 -8.43 3.60 8.57
C ARG A 52 -7.25 4.54 8.39
N ALA A 53 -6.41 4.65 9.42
CA ALA A 53 -5.23 5.51 9.42
C ALA A 53 -3.97 4.82 8.85
N VAL A 54 -4.06 3.55 8.42
CA VAL A 54 -2.94 2.87 7.75
C VAL A 54 -2.58 3.63 6.47
N GLU A 55 -1.31 4.04 6.40
CA GLU A 55 -0.72 4.69 5.24
C GLU A 55 -0.39 3.66 4.15
N LEU A 56 -0.68 4.03 2.90
CA LEU A 56 -0.42 3.29 1.69
C LEU A 56 0.47 4.14 0.79
N ASP A 57 1.49 3.51 0.23
CA ASP A 57 2.38 4.12 -0.75
C ASP A 57 2.16 3.47 -2.11
N HIS A 58 1.78 4.28 -3.10
CA HIS A 58 1.61 3.82 -4.48
C HIS A 58 1.89 4.94 -5.47
N ASN A 59 2.66 4.67 -6.52
CA ASN A 59 2.97 5.64 -7.58
C ASN A 59 3.49 7.01 -7.06
N ASN A 60 4.36 7.02 -6.04
CA ASN A 60 4.88 8.21 -5.34
C ASN A 60 3.81 9.07 -4.65
N LYS A 61 2.62 8.53 -4.38
CA LYS A 61 1.59 9.13 -3.54
C LYS A 61 1.48 8.32 -2.25
N THR A 62 1.46 9.03 -1.12
CA THR A 62 1.16 8.47 0.19
C THR A 62 -0.23 8.94 0.60
N PHE A 63 -1.11 8.02 0.99
CA PHE A 63 -2.49 8.28 1.38
C PHE A 63 -2.97 7.24 2.38
N THR A 64 -4.05 7.50 3.09
CA THR A 64 -4.59 6.52 4.05
C THR A 64 -5.65 5.61 3.42
N ILE A 65 -5.94 4.47 4.06
CA ILE A 65 -7.10 3.63 3.73
C ILE A 65 -8.39 4.45 3.75
N ASN A 66 -8.53 5.37 4.70
CA ASN A 66 -9.65 6.28 4.75
C ASN A 66 -9.72 7.12 3.46
N ASP A 67 -8.63 7.80 3.10
CA ASP A 67 -8.59 8.68 1.93
C ASP A 67 -8.92 7.92 0.65
N LEU A 68 -8.40 6.70 0.49
CA LEU A 68 -8.72 5.81 -0.63
C LEU A 68 -10.24 5.64 -0.77
N PHE A 69 -10.89 5.12 0.26
CA PHE A 69 -12.28 4.69 0.12
C PHE A 69 -13.29 5.82 0.16
N ILE A 70 -13.07 6.89 0.93
CA ILE A 70 -13.97 8.05 0.89
C ILE A 70 -13.87 8.82 -0.43
N THR A 71 -12.79 8.63 -1.19
CA THR A 71 -12.58 9.30 -2.48
C THR A 71 -13.18 8.50 -3.63
N ILE A 72 -13.09 7.17 -3.61
CA ILE A 72 -13.57 6.32 -4.72
C ILE A 72 -15.02 5.87 -4.56
N LEU A 73 -15.61 6.01 -3.37
CA LEU A 73 -17.00 5.61 -3.06
C LEU A 73 -17.81 6.76 -2.48
N ARG A 74 -19.11 6.74 -2.74
CA ARG A 74 -20.10 7.58 -2.03
C ARG A 74 -20.67 6.83 -0.82
N ASP A 75 -21.19 7.55 0.17
CA ASP A 75 -21.93 7.00 1.33
C ASP A 75 -21.23 5.83 2.07
N VAL A 76 -19.91 5.97 2.28
CA VAL A 76 -19.06 4.89 2.81
C VAL A 76 -19.51 4.41 4.19
N GLN A 77 -19.65 3.10 4.32
CA GLN A 77 -19.89 2.35 5.55
C GLN A 77 -18.77 1.35 5.77
N TRP A 78 -18.42 1.13 7.03
CA TRP A 78 -17.27 0.33 7.40
C TRP A 78 -17.70 -0.75 8.38
N GLU A 79 -17.31 -1.98 8.09
CA GLU A 79 -17.52 -3.16 8.89
C GLU A 79 -16.16 -3.78 9.20
N TYR A 80 -15.95 -4.14 10.47
CA TYR A 80 -14.70 -4.71 10.95
C TYR A 80 -15.00 -6.03 11.61
N ASP A 81 -14.20 -7.03 11.31
CA ASP A 81 -14.22 -8.30 12.01
C ASP A 81 -12.78 -8.71 12.34
N GLU A 82 -12.62 -9.43 13.44
CA GLU A 82 -11.34 -9.99 13.85
C GLU A 82 -11.55 -11.44 14.26
N ILE A 83 -10.98 -12.34 13.46
CA ILE A 83 -11.01 -13.78 13.70
C ILE A 83 -9.57 -14.24 13.89
N ASP A 84 -9.24 -14.65 15.13
CA ASP A 84 -7.90 -15.03 15.57
C ASP A 84 -6.84 -13.92 15.40
N THR A 85 -6.06 -13.99 14.32
CA THR A 85 -5.00 -13.02 13.97
C THR A 85 -5.24 -12.35 12.62
N ILE A 86 -6.38 -12.66 11.99
CA ILE A 86 -6.81 -12.10 10.73
C ILE A 86 -7.84 -11.03 11.05
N GLN A 87 -7.50 -9.78 10.74
CA GLN A 87 -8.44 -8.67 10.79
C GLN A 87 -9.00 -8.48 9.40
N SER A 88 -10.31 -8.36 9.27
CA SER A 88 -10.95 -8.03 8.00
C SER A 88 -11.60 -6.66 8.07
N LEU A 89 -11.47 -5.94 6.98
CA LEU A 89 -12.15 -4.68 6.74
C LEU A 89 -13.07 -4.86 5.54
N LYS A 90 -14.35 -4.64 5.77
CA LYS A 90 -15.35 -4.57 4.72
C LYS A 90 -15.82 -3.13 4.57
N VAL A 91 -15.69 -2.61 3.37
CA VAL A 91 -16.09 -1.26 3.00
C VAL A 91 -17.25 -1.35 2.03
N ASN A 92 -18.42 -0.88 2.48
CA ASN A 92 -19.60 -0.77 1.64
C ASN A 92 -19.78 0.68 1.23
N GLY A 93 -20.22 0.91 0.00
CA GLY A 93 -20.51 2.26 -0.46
C GLY A 93 -21.39 2.26 -1.70
N LYS A 94 -21.78 3.45 -2.12
CA LYS A 94 -22.42 3.68 -3.40
C LYS A 94 -21.36 3.89 -4.47
N TRP A 95 -21.67 3.41 -5.67
CA TRP A 95 -20.84 3.65 -6.85
C TRP A 95 -20.61 5.15 -7.04
N GLN A 96 -19.39 5.52 -7.42
CA GLN A 96 -19.01 6.87 -7.83
C GLN A 96 -18.71 6.88 -9.32
N GLU A 97 -19.02 7.99 -9.99
CA GLU A 97 -18.77 8.14 -11.42
C GLU A 97 -17.32 7.75 -11.77
N SER A 98 -17.18 7.04 -12.89
CA SER A 98 -15.93 6.49 -13.42
C SER A 98 -15.32 5.28 -12.70
N LEU A 99 -15.79 4.90 -11.52
CA LEU A 99 -15.32 3.67 -10.87
C LEU A 99 -15.74 2.44 -11.68
N PHE A 100 -14.83 1.49 -11.89
CA PHE A 100 -15.07 0.25 -12.65
C PHE A 100 -15.45 0.45 -14.13
N GLU A 101 -15.18 1.60 -14.76
CA GLU A 101 -15.52 1.80 -16.18
C GLU A 101 -14.92 0.76 -17.13
N GLY A 102 -13.74 0.23 -16.81
CA GLY A 102 -13.13 -0.87 -17.58
C GLY A 102 -13.87 -2.21 -17.47
N TYR A 103 -14.73 -2.38 -16.46
CA TYR A 103 -15.51 -3.59 -16.21
C TYR A 103 -16.98 -3.44 -16.62
N ILE A 104 -17.50 -2.22 -16.69
CA ILE A 104 -18.90 -1.94 -17.01
C ILE A 104 -19.11 -2.00 -18.52
N ASN A 105 -19.90 -2.97 -18.98
CA ASN A 105 -20.31 -3.06 -20.38
C ASN A 105 -21.18 -1.86 -20.78
N SER A 106 -21.08 -1.43 -22.05
CA SER A 106 -21.83 -0.30 -22.62
C SER A 106 -23.35 -0.43 -22.49
N ASP A 107 -23.86 -1.65 -22.31
CA ASP A 107 -25.29 -1.94 -22.21
C ASP A 107 -25.86 -1.62 -20.81
N ILE A 108 -25.01 -1.38 -19.81
CA ILE A 108 -25.43 -0.99 -18.47
C ILE A 108 -25.73 0.52 -18.49
N GLN A 109 -26.99 0.89 -18.28
CA GLN A 109 -27.38 2.30 -18.15
C GLN A 109 -26.72 2.91 -16.90
N LYS A 110 -25.74 3.81 -17.11
CA LYS A 110 -25.01 4.50 -16.03
C LYS A 110 -25.93 5.19 -15.03
N SER A 111 -27.07 5.74 -15.47
CA SER A 111 -28.07 6.36 -14.59
C SER A 111 -28.62 5.42 -13.52
N GLY A 112 -28.66 4.11 -13.78
CA GLY A 112 -29.07 3.12 -12.78
C GLY A 112 -28.01 2.86 -11.71
N LEU A 113 -26.73 3.04 -12.06
CA LEU A 113 -25.60 2.87 -11.14
C LEU A 113 -25.53 3.98 -10.10
N ASP A 114 -25.91 5.20 -10.47
CA ASP A 114 -25.90 6.33 -9.54
C ASP A 114 -26.83 6.13 -8.34
N GLU A 115 -28.01 5.58 -8.60
CA GLU A 115 -29.03 5.37 -7.57
C GLU A 115 -28.87 4.01 -6.86
N ASN A 116 -28.57 2.96 -7.65
CA ASN A 116 -28.68 1.57 -7.21
C ASN A 116 -27.37 0.77 -7.30
N GLY A 117 -26.27 1.40 -7.69
CA GLY A 117 -24.94 0.81 -7.68
C GLY A 117 -24.39 0.73 -6.26
N ASN A 118 -24.32 -0.47 -5.70
CA ASN A 118 -23.65 -0.69 -4.41
C ASN A 118 -22.32 -1.40 -4.66
N VAL A 119 -21.28 -0.91 -4.01
CA VAL A 119 -19.93 -1.46 -4.06
C VAL A 119 -19.59 -2.02 -2.69
N THR A 120 -19.01 -3.21 -2.69
CA THR A 120 -18.48 -3.87 -1.50
C THR A 120 -17.03 -4.20 -1.77
N ILE A 121 -16.14 -3.82 -0.87
CA ILE A 121 -14.70 -4.08 -0.93
C ILE A 121 -14.32 -4.79 0.36
N GLU A 122 -13.56 -5.86 0.27
CA GLU A 122 -13.09 -6.63 1.41
C GLU A 122 -11.56 -6.71 1.37
N LEU A 123 -10.93 -6.39 2.50
CA LEU A 123 -9.49 -6.44 2.73
C LEU A 123 -9.24 -7.30 3.97
N GLU A 124 -8.13 -8.02 3.99
CA GLU A 124 -7.63 -8.63 5.22
C GLU A 124 -6.27 -8.05 5.59
N PHE A 125 -5.98 -8.04 6.89
CA PHE A 125 -4.71 -7.66 7.45
C PHE A 125 -4.11 -8.87 8.16
N ILE A 126 -2.88 -9.19 7.79
CA ILE A 126 -2.08 -10.24 8.41
C ILE A 126 -0.89 -9.54 9.07
N ASN A 127 -0.76 -9.70 10.39
CA ASN A 127 0.27 -9.01 11.19
C ASN A 127 0.24 -7.48 11.00
N GLY A 128 -0.95 -6.90 10.86
CA GLY A 128 -1.14 -5.46 10.72
C GLY A 128 -0.79 -4.89 9.34
N GLN A 129 -0.49 -5.73 8.35
CA GLN A 129 -0.26 -5.32 6.97
C GLN A 129 -1.40 -5.85 6.09
N ILE A 130 -1.83 -5.05 5.12
CA ILE A 130 -2.81 -5.52 4.12
C ILE A 130 -2.24 -6.75 3.40
N ASN A 131 -3.06 -7.78 3.24
CA ASN A 131 -2.79 -8.90 2.36
C ASN A 131 -3.40 -8.62 0.98
N PRO A 132 -2.61 -8.26 -0.05
CA PRO A 132 -3.14 -7.95 -1.38
C PRO A 132 -3.90 -9.12 -1.99
N GLU A 133 -3.48 -10.35 -1.71
CA GLU A 133 -4.04 -11.57 -2.29
C GLU A 133 -5.44 -11.93 -1.75
N SER A 134 -5.86 -11.35 -0.62
CA SER A 134 -7.23 -11.51 -0.12
C SER A 134 -8.13 -10.31 -0.42
N THR A 135 -7.62 -9.31 -1.14
CA THR A 135 -8.44 -8.17 -1.55
C THR A 135 -9.50 -8.62 -2.54
N SER A 136 -10.74 -8.19 -2.34
CA SER A 136 -11.80 -8.38 -3.32
C SER A 136 -12.70 -7.16 -3.42
N PHE A 137 -13.31 -6.96 -4.58
CA PHE A 137 -14.41 -6.03 -4.73
C PHE A 137 -15.52 -6.61 -5.56
N SER A 138 -16.74 -6.17 -5.28
CA SER A 138 -17.90 -6.44 -6.10
C SER A 138 -18.76 -5.19 -6.23
N MET A 139 -19.42 -5.06 -7.38
CA MET A 139 -20.47 -4.06 -7.59
C MET A 139 -21.75 -4.76 -7.97
N THR A 140 -22.84 -4.35 -7.32
CA THR A 140 -24.19 -4.83 -7.59
C THR A 140 -25.05 -3.71 -8.13
N LEU A 141 -25.91 -4.05 -9.08
CA LEU A 141 -26.98 -3.19 -9.58
C LEU A 141 -28.29 -3.96 -9.44
N ASN A 142 -29.28 -3.41 -8.74
CA ASN A 142 -30.55 -4.09 -8.46
C ASN A 142 -30.36 -5.50 -7.88
N ASN A 143 -29.44 -5.63 -6.90
CA ASN A 143 -29.05 -6.88 -6.24
C ASN A 143 -28.44 -7.95 -7.16
N LYS A 144 -28.01 -7.58 -8.37
CA LYS A 144 -27.27 -8.45 -9.28
C LYS A 144 -25.82 -7.98 -9.36
N THR A 145 -24.87 -8.88 -9.09
CA THR A 145 -23.45 -8.62 -9.31
C THR A 145 -23.18 -8.39 -10.79
N ILE A 146 -22.56 -7.25 -11.09
CA ILE A 146 -22.21 -6.82 -12.46
C ILE A 146 -20.70 -6.64 -12.63
N VAL A 147 -19.97 -6.47 -11.54
CA VAL A 147 -18.50 -6.44 -11.51
C VAL A 147 -18.05 -7.23 -10.29
N GLU A 148 -17.00 -8.02 -10.45
CA GLU A 148 -16.35 -8.78 -9.38
C GLU A 148 -14.89 -9.02 -9.76
N GLU A 149 -13.99 -8.79 -8.82
CA GLU A 149 -12.55 -9.05 -8.96
C GLU A 149 -11.97 -9.44 -7.61
N ASN A 150 -10.90 -10.24 -7.63
CA ASN A 150 -10.24 -10.72 -6.41
C ASN A 150 -8.72 -10.81 -6.58
N GLY A 151 -8.03 -10.98 -5.45
CA GLY A 151 -6.59 -11.13 -5.37
C GLY A 151 -5.84 -9.82 -5.59
N GLU A 152 -4.54 -9.95 -5.83
CA GLU A 152 -3.64 -8.81 -6.01
C GLU A 152 -4.09 -7.86 -7.13
N LYS A 153 -4.75 -8.38 -8.18
CA LYS A 153 -5.30 -7.53 -9.26
C LYS A 153 -6.38 -6.57 -8.77
N ALA A 154 -7.26 -7.04 -7.89
CA ALA A 154 -8.28 -6.19 -7.29
C ALA A 154 -7.62 -5.07 -6.46
N TYR A 155 -6.61 -5.44 -5.67
CA TYR A 155 -5.84 -4.50 -4.87
C TYR A 155 -5.17 -3.42 -5.73
N ILE A 156 -4.39 -3.83 -6.73
CA ILE A 156 -3.69 -2.93 -7.64
C ILE A 156 -4.68 -2.01 -8.36
N TYR A 157 -5.81 -2.54 -8.84
CA TYR A 157 -6.83 -1.74 -9.51
C TYR A 157 -7.33 -0.58 -8.63
N LEU A 158 -7.62 -0.84 -7.35
CA LEU A 158 -8.10 0.19 -6.43
C LEU A 158 -7.06 1.29 -6.20
N LEU A 159 -5.78 0.92 -6.05
CA LEU A 159 -4.69 1.88 -5.88
C LEU A 159 -4.41 2.68 -7.15
N ASP A 160 -4.37 2.02 -8.30
CA ASP A 160 -4.20 2.67 -9.60
C ASP A 160 -5.34 3.64 -9.89
N TYR A 161 -6.59 3.23 -9.65
CA TYR A 161 -7.74 4.09 -9.82
C TYR A 161 -7.62 5.36 -8.96
N TYR A 162 -7.40 5.21 -7.65
CA TYR A 162 -7.24 6.35 -6.75
C TYR A 162 -6.08 7.27 -7.14
N THR A 163 -4.94 6.70 -7.49
CA THR A 163 -3.76 7.50 -7.86
C THR A 163 -3.89 8.16 -9.24
N SER A 164 -4.82 7.71 -10.08
CA SER A 164 -5.13 8.31 -11.38
C SER A 164 -6.13 9.47 -11.33
N LEU A 165 -6.84 9.64 -10.20
CA LEU A 165 -7.67 10.81 -9.91
C LEU A 165 -6.79 12.08 -9.72
#